data_AF-A0A925RV66-F1
#
_entry.id   AF-A0A925RV66-F1
#
_cell.length_a   1.000
_cell.length_b   1.000
_cell.length_c   1.000
_cell.angle_alpha   90.00
_cell.angle_beta   90.00
_cell.angle_gamma   90.00
#
_symmetry.space_group_name_H-M   'P 1'
#
loop_
_entity.id
_entity.type
_entity.pdbx_description
1 polymer ?
#
loop_
_entity_poly.entity_id
_entity_poly.type
_entity_poly.pdbx_seq_one_letter_code
_entity_poly.pdbx_strand_id
1 'polypeptide(L)'
;PPPARAAAGLALVRGWIEEKAGRDLDALALSLDDQQAYGETLTRLLEDLELIDGELAPDDEAGEEDEGDDADESGDDKEGDDGDTGADDAVDARAEPTDDSGEQGESREIDDDQMADMNADMADEGEEGMMPVRPNRPFGDLVPHFDYRAYTHRFDEVVAASELCDEDELGRLRAYLDQQLVHLQSAVTKLANRLQRRLMAQQSRSWEFDQEEGLLDAARLSRVVVNPTHSLSYKIERDTDFRDTIVTLLIDNSGSMRGRPISIAAISADILARTLERCGVKTEILGFTTRAWKGGQARDQWLADGRPARPGRLNDLRHIVYKRADEPWRRARKGLGRMMREGLLKENIDGEALLWAHHRLIARPEERRILMVISDGAPVDDSTLSVNSGSYLEKHLRQVIHWIEARSPVELVAIGIGHDVTRYYAKAVTIMDAEQLGGTMVEQLAGLFDDD
;
A
#
# COMPACT_ATOMS: atom_id res chain seq x y z
N PRO A 1 -18.35 -29.66 22.75
CA PRO A 1 -17.30 -30.72 22.56
C PRO A 1 -16.31 -30.30 21.48
N PRO A 2 -15.02 -30.69 21.55
CA PRO A 2 -14.02 -30.27 20.57
C PRO A 2 -14.27 -30.87 19.18
N PRO A 3 -13.86 -30.19 18.08
CA PRO A 3 -13.97 -30.74 16.73
C PRO A 3 -13.18 -32.05 16.57
N ALA A 4 -13.71 -33.00 15.77
CA ALA A 4 -13.10 -34.32 15.61
C ALA A 4 -11.63 -34.30 15.15
N ARG A 5 -11.21 -33.29 14.36
CA ARG A 5 -9.82 -33.09 13.93
C ARG A 5 -8.88 -32.67 15.07
N ALA A 6 -9.40 -32.01 16.10
CA ALA A 6 -8.62 -31.54 17.25
C ALA A 6 -8.58 -32.56 18.41
N ALA A 7 -9.45 -33.57 18.41
CA ALA A 7 -9.60 -34.53 19.52
C ALA A 7 -8.30 -35.27 19.86
N ALA A 8 -7.50 -35.66 18.87
CA ALA A 8 -6.23 -36.34 19.09
C ALA A 8 -5.17 -35.43 19.72
N GLY A 9 -5.07 -34.17 19.29
CA GLY A 9 -4.16 -33.18 19.89
C GLY A 9 -4.58 -32.81 21.30
N LEU A 10 -5.88 -32.59 21.53
CA LEU A 10 -6.42 -32.28 22.85
C LEU A 10 -6.19 -33.43 23.85
N ALA A 11 -6.26 -34.69 23.40
CA ALA A 11 -6.01 -35.85 24.27
C ALA A 11 -4.57 -35.91 24.82
N LEU A 12 -3.59 -35.33 24.11
CA LEU A 12 -2.18 -35.29 24.57
C LEU A 12 -1.96 -34.26 25.69
N VAL A 13 -2.71 -33.16 25.68
CA VAL A 13 -2.55 -32.06 26.65
C VAL A 13 -3.59 -32.06 27.78
N ARG A 14 -4.73 -32.74 27.59
CA ARG A 14 -5.84 -32.76 28.57
C ARG A 14 -5.40 -33.13 29.98
N GLY A 15 -4.57 -34.17 30.14
CA GLY A 15 -4.12 -34.61 31.46
C GLY A 15 -3.30 -33.54 32.21
N TRP A 16 -2.46 -32.82 31.48
CA TRP A 16 -1.64 -31.72 32.03
C TRP A 16 -2.48 -30.48 32.35
N ILE A 17 -3.46 -30.12 31.49
CA ILE A 17 -4.40 -29.02 31.76
C ILE A 17 -5.25 -29.33 33.01
N GLU A 18 -5.75 -30.56 33.15
CA GLU A 18 -6.55 -30.99 34.31
C GLU A 18 -5.72 -30.96 35.61
N GLU A 19 -4.44 -31.36 35.54
CA GLU A 19 -3.51 -31.36 36.67
C GLU A 19 -3.10 -29.94 37.11
N LYS A 20 -2.86 -29.03 36.16
CA LYS A 20 -2.40 -27.65 36.44
C LYS A 20 -3.54 -26.68 36.73
N ALA A 21 -4.60 -26.67 35.92
CA ALA A 21 -5.60 -25.60 35.90
C ALA A 21 -7.05 -26.10 36.12
N GLY A 22 -7.26 -27.39 36.41
CA GLY A 22 -8.60 -27.95 36.56
C GLY A 22 -9.44 -27.28 37.65
N ARG A 23 -8.82 -26.88 38.77
CA ARG A 23 -9.49 -26.21 39.90
C ARG A 23 -9.90 -24.78 39.54
N ASP A 24 -9.07 -24.07 38.81
CA ASP A 24 -9.26 -22.67 38.45
C ASP A 24 -10.25 -22.54 37.28
N LEU A 25 -10.31 -23.54 36.40
CA LEU A 25 -11.40 -23.71 35.43
C LEU A 25 -12.77 -23.92 36.11
N ASP A 26 -12.83 -24.75 37.16
CA ASP A 26 -14.05 -24.93 37.96
C ASP A 26 -14.41 -23.63 38.74
N ALA A 27 -13.40 -22.89 39.23
CA ALA A 27 -13.60 -21.63 39.95
C ALA A 27 -14.09 -20.49 39.03
N LEU A 28 -13.58 -20.39 37.79
CA LEU A 28 -14.06 -19.42 36.78
C LEU A 28 -15.55 -19.58 36.45
N ALA A 29 -16.07 -20.81 36.49
CA ALA A 29 -17.50 -21.06 36.29
C ALA A 29 -18.37 -20.54 37.44
N LEU A 30 -17.78 -20.30 38.62
CA LEU A 30 -18.46 -19.79 39.82
C LEU A 30 -18.33 -18.25 39.97
N SER A 31 -17.40 -17.60 39.25
CA SER A 31 -17.16 -16.16 39.30
C SER A 31 -17.72 -15.38 38.09
N LEU A 32 -18.54 -16.01 37.23
CA LEU A 32 -19.13 -15.38 36.03
C LEU A 32 -19.90 -14.07 36.30
N ASP A 33 -20.45 -13.90 37.50
CA ASP A 33 -21.23 -12.72 37.91
C ASP A 33 -20.36 -11.61 38.57
N ASP A 34 -19.05 -11.85 38.79
CA ASP A 34 -18.11 -10.92 39.40
C ASP A 34 -16.86 -10.74 38.51
N GLN A 35 -16.85 -9.64 37.77
CA GLN A 35 -15.80 -9.32 36.80
C GLN A 35 -14.39 -9.22 37.42
N GLN A 36 -14.27 -8.78 38.67
CA GLN A 36 -12.97 -8.60 39.34
C GLN A 36 -12.44 -9.94 39.83
N ALA A 37 -13.29 -10.73 40.51
CA ALA A 37 -12.93 -12.09 40.93
C ALA A 37 -12.66 -13.04 39.74
N TYR A 38 -13.39 -12.87 38.64
CA TYR A 38 -13.13 -13.60 37.39
C TYR A 38 -11.77 -13.22 36.79
N GLY A 39 -11.43 -11.92 36.78
CA GLY A 39 -10.14 -11.42 36.33
C GLY A 39 -8.96 -12.02 37.10
N GLU A 40 -8.98 -11.96 38.43
CA GLU A 40 -7.94 -12.57 39.27
C GLU A 40 -7.78 -14.07 39.03
N THR A 41 -8.91 -14.80 38.94
CA THR A 41 -8.90 -16.26 38.75
C THR A 41 -8.34 -16.62 37.37
N LEU A 42 -8.63 -15.80 36.34
CA LEU A 42 -8.11 -15.98 34.99
C LEU A 42 -6.59 -15.73 34.94
N THR A 43 -6.09 -14.70 35.63
CA THR A 43 -4.64 -14.44 35.72
C THR A 43 -3.91 -15.62 36.37
N ARG A 44 -4.39 -16.11 37.52
CA ARG A 44 -3.81 -17.30 38.19
C ARG A 44 -3.81 -18.53 37.30
N LEU A 45 -4.91 -18.79 36.58
CA LEU A 45 -4.98 -19.89 35.61
C LEU A 45 -3.93 -19.77 34.48
N LEU A 46 -3.62 -18.56 34.02
CA LEU A 46 -2.59 -18.33 33.01
C LEU A 46 -1.17 -18.51 33.58
N GLU A 47 -0.94 -18.17 34.84
CA GLU A 47 0.31 -18.44 35.57
C GLU A 47 0.51 -19.95 35.78
N ASP A 48 -0.52 -20.69 36.23
CA ASP A 48 -0.45 -22.14 36.49
C ASP A 48 -0.25 -22.98 35.20
N LEU A 49 -0.74 -22.47 34.07
CA LEU A 49 -0.47 -22.99 32.72
C LEU A 49 0.89 -22.53 32.15
N GLU A 50 1.71 -21.79 32.90
CA GLU A 50 3.02 -21.30 32.49
C GLU A 50 2.95 -20.45 31.19
N LEU A 51 1.84 -19.71 31.00
CA LEU A 51 1.58 -18.87 29.82
C LEU A 51 1.94 -17.39 30.04
N ILE A 52 2.03 -16.95 31.30
CA ILE A 52 2.49 -15.61 31.70
C ILE A 52 3.46 -15.74 32.89
N ASP A 53 4.42 -14.82 32.97
CA ASP A 53 5.30 -14.67 34.14
C ASP A 53 4.56 -13.87 35.22
N GLY A 54 4.52 -14.37 36.46
CA GLY A 54 3.64 -13.89 37.54
C GLY A 54 4.07 -12.60 38.23
N GLU A 55 4.14 -11.49 37.49
CA GLU A 55 4.25 -10.13 38.02
C GLU A 55 3.25 -9.18 37.31
N LEU A 56 1.97 -9.33 37.63
CA LEU A 56 0.90 -8.37 37.28
C LEU A 56 -0.17 -8.33 38.39
N ALA A 57 0.23 -7.87 39.57
CA ALA A 57 -0.71 -7.33 40.53
C ALA A 57 -1.26 -6.00 39.98
N PRO A 58 -2.57 -5.75 39.98
CA PRO A 58 -3.12 -4.45 39.64
C PRO A 58 -2.88 -3.48 40.81
N ASP A 59 -2.20 -2.36 40.55
CA ASP A 59 -2.16 -1.21 41.47
C ASP A 59 -3.54 -0.51 41.46
N ASP A 60 -4.38 -0.83 42.44
CA ASP A 60 -5.54 -0.04 42.82
C ASP A 60 -5.11 1.08 43.78
N GLU A 61 -4.54 2.17 43.26
CA GLU A 61 -4.50 3.47 43.98
C GLU A 61 -5.09 4.59 43.11
N ALA A 62 -6.36 4.88 43.37
CA ALA A 62 -7.05 6.05 42.86
C ALA A 62 -7.17 7.12 43.97
N GLY A 63 -6.42 8.20 43.80
CA GLY A 63 -6.71 9.51 44.40
C GLY A 63 -5.97 9.87 45.67
N GLU A 64 -5.10 10.87 45.57
CA GLU A 64 -5.10 12.00 46.51
C GLU A 64 -4.71 13.29 45.76
N GLU A 65 -5.51 14.33 45.95
CA GLU A 65 -5.18 15.71 45.58
C GLU A 65 -4.36 16.31 46.73
N ASP A 66 -3.31 17.10 46.45
CA ASP A 66 -2.89 18.13 47.39
C ASP A 66 -2.30 19.36 46.67
N GLU A 67 -2.59 20.55 47.20
CA GLU A 67 -2.14 21.85 46.71
C GLU A 67 -1.18 22.50 47.72
N GLY A 68 -0.15 23.21 47.21
CA GLY A 68 0.74 24.06 48.02
C GLY A 68 1.98 23.32 48.58
N ASP A 69 3.06 24.01 48.93
CA ASP A 69 3.27 25.46 49.05
C ASP A 69 4.74 25.85 48.72
N ASP A 70 5.01 27.13 48.52
CA ASP A 70 6.32 27.68 48.12
C ASP A 70 7.44 27.53 49.17
N ALA A 71 8.70 27.37 48.70
CA ALA A 71 9.88 28.00 49.34
C ALA A 71 11.14 28.00 48.43
N ASP A 72 11.66 29.19 48.14
CA ASP A 72 13.04 29.43 47.68
C ASP A 72 14.08 28.90 48.69
N GLU A 73 15.22 28.40 48.19
CA GLU A 73 16.51 28.97 48.64
C GLU A 73 17.62 28.84 47.58
N SER A 74 18.44 29.88 47.49
CA SER A 74 19.44 30.11 46.45
C SER A 74 20.83 29.58 46.83
N GLY A 75 21.64 29.21 45.83
CA GLY A 75 23.01 28.74 46.02
C GLY A 75 23.84 28.87 44.75
N ASP A 76 24.40 30.07 44.56
CA ASP A 76 25.27 30.48 43.43
C ASP A 76 26.63 29.76 43.48
N ASP A 77 27.19 29.41 42.31
CA ASP A 77 28.65 29.50 42.10
C ASP A 77 28.97 29.60 40.60
N LYS A 78 29.98 30.44 40.30
CA LYS A 78 30.17 31.10 38.99
C LYS A 78 31.42 30.63 38.21
N GLU A 79 31.59 31.30 37.05
CA GLU A 79 32.82 31.62 36.30
C GLU A 79 33.06 30.76 35.03
N GLY A 80 33.36 31.34 33.85
CA GLY A 80 33.40 32.76 33.41
C GLY A 80 32.90 32.88 31.95
N ASP A 81 32.36 34.01 31.48
CA ASP A 81 33.06 35.30 31.23
C ASP A 81 34.10 35.12 30.10
N ASP A 82 34.02 35.70 28.91
CA ASP A 82 33.65 37.05 28.43
C ASP A 82 32.63 36.96 27.27
N GLY A 83 31.83 37.98 26.91
CA GLY A 83 32.25 39.34 26.55
C GLY A 83 32.58 39.37 25.04
N ASP A 84 32.01 40.22 24.18
CA ASP A 84 31.39 41.52 24.42
C ASP A 84 30.22 41.78 23.45
N THR A 85 29.37 42.67 23.93
CA THR A 85 28.19 43.39 23.42
C THR A 85 28.36 43.98 21.99
N GLY A 86 27.36 44.50 21.28
CA GLY A 86 26.18 45.31 21.62
C GLY A 86 26.14 46.49 20.62
N ALA A 87 25.07 47.25 20.45
CA ALA A 87 23.72 47.19 20.99
C ALA A 87 22.76 47.92 20.01
N ASP A 88 21.44 47.76 20.22
CA ASP A 88 20.32 48.72 20.05
C ASP A 88 20.31 49.70 18.83
N ASP A 89 19.19 49.87 18.11
CA ASP A 89 18.13 50.74 18.65
C ASP A 89 16.71 50.57 18.06
N ALA A 90 15.77 50.73 18.99
CA ALA A 90 14.42 51.31 18.97
C ALA A 90 13.70 51.79 17.66
N VAL A 91 12.50 51.22 17.47
CA VAL A 91 11.17 51.83 17.12
C VAL A 91 11.00 53.18 16.36
N ASP A 92 10.24 53.06 15.26
CA ASP A 92 9.03 53.85 14.88
C ASP A 92 9.12 55.18 14.06
N ALA A 93 8.02 55.46 13.34
CA ALA A 93 7.53 56.72 12.77
C ALA A 93 8.14 57.33 11.48
N ARG A 94 7.60 56.89 10.32
CA ARG A 94 6.75 57.70 9.41
C ARG A 94 7.24 59.11 8.96
N ALA A 95 7.70 59.25 7.70
CA ALA A 95 7.32 60.32 6.74
C ALA A 95 8.01 60.20 5.35
N GLU A 96 7.24 60.42 4.27
CA GLU A 96 7.69 60.83 2.92
C GLU A 96 8.00 62.36 2.89
N PRO A 97 8.48 63.04 1.79
CA PRO A 97 8.53 62.64 0.36
C PRO A 97 9.74 63.14 -0.48
N THR A 98 9.75 62.79 -1.78
CA THR A 98 10.10 63.56 -3.02
C THR A 98 10.54 62.54 -4.09
N ASP A 99 9.84 62.32 -5.21
CA ASP A 99 9.32 63.17 -6.30
C ASP A 99 10.34 63.40 -7.44
N ASP A 100 10.15 62.66 -8.54
CA ASP A 100 10.48 63.13 -9.91
C ASP A 100 9.46 62.55 -10.92
N SER A 101 8.64 63.46 -11.44
CA SER A 101 7.97 63.49 -12.76
C SER A 101 8.61 62.66 -13.91
N GLY A 102 7.94 62.13 -14.94
CA GLY A 102 6.55 62.20 -15.46
C GLY A 102 6.49 61.49 -16.86
N GLU A 103 5.43 61.45 -17.67
CA GLU A 103 4.06 61.97 -17.60
C GLU A 103 3.05 61.15 -18.44
N GLN A 104 1.84 60.90 -17.87
CA GLN A 104 0.46 60.98 -18.41
C GLN A 104 -0.08 60.26 -19.68
N GLY A 105 -1.34 59.78 -19.52
CA GLY A 105 -2.37 59.62 -20.57
C GLY A 105 -2.78 58.17 -20.91
N GLU A 106 -4.05 57.73 -20.84
CA GLU A 106 -5.29 58.33 -20.31
C GLU A 106 -6.30 57.22 -19.94
N SER A 107 -7.42 57.55 -19.29
CA SER A 107 -8.34 56.65 -18.57
C SER A 107 -9.35 55.85 -19.42
N ARG A 108 -9.94 54.79 -18.81
CA ARG A 108 -11.41 54.59 -18.67
C ARG A 108 -11.79 53.34 -17.85
N GLU A 109 -12.62 53.56 -16.83
CA GLU A 109 -13.44 52.54 -16.16
C GLU A 109 -14.85 52.54 -16.78
N ILE A 110 -15.43 51.35 -16.98
CA ILE A 110 -16.87 51.05 -17.13
C ILE A 110 -16.99 49.61 -16.59
N ASP A 111 -17.46 49.39 -15.36
CA ASP A 111 -18.87 49.32 -14.92
C ASP A 111 -19.57 48.05 -15.43
N ASP A 112 -19.74 47.08 -14.54
CA ASP A 112 -20.02 45.66 -14.83
C ASP A 112 -21.47 45.27 -14.47
N ASP A 113 -22.41 46.14 -14.85
CA ASP A 113 -23.81 46.10 -14.40
C ASP A 113 -24.77 46.04 -15.61
N GLN A 114 -24.78 44.89 -16.33
CA GLN A 114 -25.83 44.49 -17.30
C GLN A 114 -25.66 43.07 -17.91
N MET A 115 -25.82 42.01 -17.11
CA MET A 115 -26.21 40.68 -17.62
C MET A 115 -27.03 39.87 -16.60
N ALA A 116 -28.03 40.53 -15.99
CA ALA A 116 -28.96 39.91 -15.04
C ALA A 116 -30.43 40.19 -15.41
N ASP A 117 -30.92 39.64 -16.53
CA ASP A 117 -32.30 39.16 -16.65
C ASP A 117 -32.45 38.16 -17.83
N MET A 118 -33.39 37.21 -17.70
CA MET A 118 -33.78 36.10 -18.60
C MET A 118 -33.13 34.71 -18.37
N ASN A 119 -33.38 34.12 -17.20
CA ASN A 119 -34.13 32.85 -17.04
C ASN A 119 -34.10 32.39 -15.58
N ALA A 120 -34.92 33.03 -14.75
CA ALA A 120 -35.33 32.46 -13.47
C ALA A 120 -36.66 31.71 -13.69
N ASP A 121 -36.58 30.42 -14.00
CA ASP A 121 -37.64 29.42 -13.79
C ASP A 121 -37.05 28.01 -13.98
N MET A 122 -37.41 27.09 -13.08
CA MET A 122 -36.81 25.75 -12.80
C MET A 122 -35.75 25.74 -11.69
N ALA A 123 -36.22 26.01 -10.47
CA ALA A 123 -35.56 25.52 -9.25
C ALA A 123 -36.09 24.12 -8.87
N ASP A 124 -35.28 23.40 -8.10
CA ASP A 124 -35.65 22.22 -7.30
C ASP A 124 -35.84 20.87 -8.04
N GLU A 125 -34.72 20.21 -8.35
CA GLU A 125 -34.56 18.76 -8.15
C GLU A 125 -33.06 18.51 -7.86
N GLY A 126 -32.75 17.77 -6.79
CA GLY A 126 -31.40 17.70 -6.25
C GLY A 126 -30.43 16.85 -7.07
N GLU A 127 -29.27 17.40 -7.43
CA GLU A 127 -28.10 16.62 -7.85
C GLU A 127 -27.49 15.91 -6.63
N GLU A 128 -28.13 14.82 -6.19
CA GLU A 128 -27.37 13.76 -5.51
C GLU A 128 -26.30 13.27 -6.49
N GLY A 129 -25.03 13.47 -6.12
CA GLY A 129 -23.90 13.04 -6.93
C GLY A 129 -24.01 11.55 -7.21
N MET A 130 -24.30 11.20 -8.47
CA MET A 130 -24.46 9.83 -8.94
C MET A 130 -23.12 9.09 -8.86
N MET A 131 -22.81 8.58 -7.67
CA MET A 131 -21.77 7.60 -7.41
C MET A 131 -21.85 6.51 -8.49
N PRO A 132 -20.77 6.23 -9.25
CA PRO A 132 -20.84 5.27 -10.34
C PRO A 132 -21.20 3.88 -9.79
N VAL A 133 -22.48 3.50 -9.90
CA VAL A 133 -22.99 2.21 -9.45
C VAL A 133 -22.33 1.11 -10.28
N ARG A 134 -21.21 0.59 -9.78
CA ARG A 134 -20.50 -0.55 -10.36
C ARG A 134 -21.40 -1.77 -10.16
N PRO A 135 -22.00 -2.35 -11.21
CA PRO A 135 -22.84 -3.52 -11.02
C PRO A 135 -21.98 -4.66 -10.50
N ASN A 136 -22.36 -5.23 -9.36
CA ASN A 136 -21.66 -6.32 -8.69
C ASN A 136 -21.75 -7.61 -9.55
N ARG A 137 -20.90 -7.69 -10.57
CA ARG A 137 -20.82 -8.82 -11.50
C ARG A 137 -20.02 -9.95 -10.86
N PRO A 138 -20.52 -11.20 -10.86
CA PRO A 138 -19.78 -12.32 -10.30
C PRO A 138 -18.42 -12.47 -10.99
N PHE A 139 -17.34 -12.45 -10.20
CA PHE A 139 -15.96 -12.37 -10.67
C PHE A 139 -15.48 -13.52 -11.58
N GLY A 140 -16.27 -14.60 -11.72
CA GLY A 140 -15.91 -15.80 -12.48
C GLY A 140 -15.92 -15.66 -14.01
N ASP A 141 -16.67 -14.70 -14.56
CA ASP A 141 -16.91 -14.57 -16.01
C ASP A 141 -16.00 -13.52 -16.70
N LEU A 142 -14.98 -13.00 -15.99
CA LEU A 142 -14.35 -11.75 -16.39
C LEU A 142 -13.34 -11.87 -17.54
N VAL A 143 -12.62 -12.98 -17.72
CA VAL A 143 -11.54 -13.07 -18.73
C VAL A 143 -12.12 -13.03 -20.15
N PRO A 144 -11.83 -12.00 -20.98
CA PRO A 144 -12.30 -11.95 -22.36
C PRO A 144 -11.70 -13.10 -23.18
N HIS A 145 -12.41 -13.52 -24.22
CA HIS A 145 -11.76 -14.22 -25.32
C HIS A 145 -10.86 -13.22 -26.08
N PHE A 146 -9.60 -13.14 -25.66
CA PHE A 146 -8.53 -12.54 -26.42
C PHE A 146 -8.23 -13.39 -27.66
N ASP A 147 -7.78 -12.77 -28.75
CA ASP A 147 -7.23 -13.50 -29.92
C ASP A 147 -5.88 -14.16 -29.61
N TYR A 148 -5.39 -13.97 -28.38
CA TYR A 148 -4.16 -14.52 -27.85
C TYR A 148 -4.34 -15.95 -27.35
N ARG A 149 -3.34 -16.78 -27.65
CA ARG A 149 -3.21 -18.15 -27.20
C ARG A 149 -1.74 -18.46 -26.85
N ALA A 150 -1.54 -19.29 -25.83
CA ALA A 150 -0.28 -19.99 -25.61
C ALA A 150 -0.30 -21.37 -26.28
N TYR A 151 0.85 -21.82 -26.80
CA TYR A 151 0.96 -23.15 -27.40
C TYR A 151 0.76 -24.25 -26.35
N THR A 152 1.42 -24.10 -25.20
CA THR A 152 1.28 -24.97 -24.03
C THR A 152 1.71 -24.21 -22.76
N HIS A 153 1.03 -24.49 -21.65
CA HIS A 153 1.39 -23.99 -20.32
C HIS A 153 2.24 -24.99 -19.52
N ARG A 154 2.53 -26.18 -20.07
CA ARG A 154 3.17 -27.30 -19.37
C ARG A 154 4.55 -26.98 -18.77
N PHE A 155 5.24 -26.01 -19.36
CA PHE A 155 6.63 -25.67 -19.03
C PHE A 155 6.77 -24.33 -18.29
N ASP A 156 5.65 -23.64 -18.06
CA ASP A 156 5.60 -22.41 -17.28
C ASP A 156 5.85 -22.73 -15.79
N GLU A 157 6.61 -21.88 -15.10
CA GLU A 157 6.91 -22.07 -13.68
C GLU A 157 6.63 -20.81 -12.85
N VAL A 158 6.09 -21.01 -11.64
CA VAL A 158 6.00 -20.01 -10.58
C VAL A 158 6.96 -20.45 -9.48
N VAL A 159 7.96 -19.64 -9.16
CA VAL A 159 9.08 -19.99 -8.27
C VAL A 159 9.29 -18.92 -7.19
N ALA A 160 9.68 -19.33 -5.98
CA ALA A 160 10.09 -18.35 -4.97
C ALA A 160 11.51 -17.85 -5.23
N ALA A 161 11.80 -16.58 -4.91
CA ALA A 161 13.15 -16.03 -5.07
C ALA A 161 14.22 -16.79 -4.26
N SER A 162 13.82 -17.40 -3.14
CA SER A 162 14.65 -18.27 -2.29
C SER A 162 14.97 -19.64 -2.89
N GLU A 163 14.22 -20.11 -3.89
CA GLU A 163 14.45 -21.41 -4.55
C GLU A 163 15.45 -21.30 -5.72
N LEU A 164 15.77 -20.07 -6.16
CA LEU A 164 16.60 -19.82 -7.33
C LEU A 164 18.09 -19.62 -7.01
N CYS A 165 18.44 -19.37 -5.76
CA CYS A 165 19.79 -19.05 -5.26
C CYS A 165 20.07 -19.81 -3.96
N ASP A 166 21.34 -20.12 -3.72
CA ASP A 166 21.82 -20.51 -2.39
C ASP A 166 21.81 -19.30 -1.43
N GLU A 167 21.67 -19.54 -0.12
CA GLU A 167 21.53 -18.45 0.86
C GLU A 167 22.76 -17.51 0.92
N ASP A 168 23.96 -18.05 0.71
CA ASP A 168 25.20 -17.26 0.63
C ASP A 168 25.22 -16.32 -0.59
N GLU A 169 24.68 -16.78 -1.72
CA GLU A 169 24.57 -15.95 -2.93
C GLU A 169 23.55 -14.83 -2.71
N LEU A 170 22.38 -15.15 -2.12
CA LEU A 170 21.38 -14.14 -1.73
C LEU A 170 21.97 -13.12 -0.74
N GLY A 171 22.79 -13.55 0.21
CA GLY A 171 23.47 -12.66 1.15
C GLY A 171 24.37 -11.64 0.44
N ARG A 172 25.19 -12.09 -0.51
CA ARG A 172 26.08 -11.22 -1.31
C ARG A 172 25.29 -10.27 -2.21
N LEU A 173 24.30 -10.78 -2.94
CA LEU A 173 23.44 -9.98 -3.82
C LEU A 173 22.63 -8.96 -3.03
N ARG A 174 22.20 -9.29 -1.80
CA ARG A 174 21.53 -8.35 -0.91
C ARG A 174 22.48 -7.26 -0.42
N ALA A 175 23.70 -7.60 -0.03
CA ALA A 175 24.70 -6.61 0.40
C ALA A 175 25.03 -5.61 -0.73
N TYR A 176 25.08 -6.06 -1.98
CA TYR A 176 25.23 -5.20 -3.16
C TYR A 176 24.05 -4.21 -3.32
N LEU A 177 22.81 -4.69 -3.21
CA LEU A 177 21.61 -3.84 -3.24
C LEU A 177 21.57 -2.85 -2.06
N ASP A 178 21.98 -3.29 -0.85
CA ASP A 178 22.08 -2.42 0.33
C ASP A 178 23.09 -1.29 0.13
N GLN A 179 24.24 -1.55 -0.51
CA GLN A 179 25.26 -0.55 -0.80
C GLN A 179 24.73 0.55 -1.73
N GLN A 180 23.91 0.20 -2.72
CA GLN A 180 23.23 1.18 -3.57
C GLN A 180 22.18 1.99 -2.79
N LEU A 181 21.44 1.35 -1.87
CA LEU A 181 20.41 1.99 -1.06
C LEU A 181 20.93 3.05 -0.07
N VAL A 182 22.20 2.98 0.38
CA VAL A 182 22.77 3.91 1.39
C VAL A 182 22.55 5.36 1.02
N HIS A 183 22.87 5.75 -0.21
CA HIS A 183 22.76 7.13 -0.70
C HIS A 183 21.32 7.65 -0.74
N LEU A 184 20.35 6.75 -0.88
CA LEU A 184 18.92 7.07 -1.03
C LEU A 184 18.17 7.09 0.31
N GLN A 185 18.77 6.64 1.42
CA GLN A 185 18.08 6.51 2.72
C GLN A 185 17.43 7.82 3.20
N SER A 186 18.09 8.96 2.98
CA SER A 186 17.57 10.29 3.35
C SER A 186 16.31 10.65 2.56
N ALA A 187 16.31 10.43 1.24
CA ALA A 187 15.13 10.63 0.40
C ALA A 187 14.00 9.73 0.87
N VAL A 188 14.25 8.42 1.00
CA VAL A 188 13.26 7.42 1.39
C VAL A 188 12.61 7.72 2.74
N THR A 189 13.38 8.20 3.72
CA THR A 189 12.83 8.54 5.03
C THR A 189 11.88 9.74 4.93
N LYS A 190 12.21 10.75 4.12
CA LYS A 190 11.31 11.88 3.83
C LYS A 190 10.05 11.42 3.08
N LEU A 191 10.18 10.48 2.15
CA LEU A 191 9.04 9.90 1.44
C LEU A 191 8.11 9.14 2.36
N ALA A 192 8.67 8.24 3.18
CA ALA A 192 7.90 7.48 4.14
C ALA A 192 7.15 8.41 5.09
N ASN A 193 7.80 9.45 5.60
CA ASN A 193 7.16 10.43 6.48
C ASN A 193 6.15 11.35 5.74
N ARG A 194 6.22 11.51 4.41
CA ARG A 194 5.24 12.29 3.63
C ARG A 194 4.03 11.44 3.25
N LEU A 195 4.25 10.20 2.80
CA LEU A 195 3.20 9.22 2.54
C LEU A 195 2.47 8.87 3.83
N GLN A 196 3.19 8.48 4.90
CA GLN A 196 2.61 8.17 6.21
C GLN A 196 1.73 9.32 6.73
N ARG A 197 2.16 10.59 6.61
CA ARG A 197 1.32 11.73 7.01
C ARG A 197 0.09 11.93 6.13
N ARG A 198 0.19 11.74 4.81
CA ARG A 198 -0.97 11.77 3.88
C ARG A 198 -1.97 10.67 4.24
N LEU A 199 -1.51 9.44 4.40
CA LEU A 199 -2.33 8.28 4.74
C LEU A 199 -2.93 8.39 6.15
N MET A 200 -2.19 8.93 7.12
CA MET A 200 -2.72 9.22 8.46
C MET A 200 -3.75 10.37 8.47
N ALA A 201 -3.64 11.33 7.52
CA ALA A 201 -4.67 12.37 7.35
C ALA A 201 -5.95 11.81 6.73
N GLN A 202 -5.85 10.85 5.80
CA GLN A 202 -7.00 10.10 5.27
C GLN A 202 -7.60 9.15 6.33
N GLN A 203 -6.78 8.63 7.26
CA GLN A 203 -7.23 7.93 8.48
C GLN A 203 -7.77 8.87 9.57
N SER A 204 -8.01 10.15 9.28
CA SER A 204 -8.70 11.02 10.24
C SER A 204 -10.15 10.53 10.38
N ARG A 205 -10.47 10.02 11.57
CA ARG A 205 -11.74 9.38 11.93
C ARG A 205 -12.91 10.24 11.46
N SER A 206 -13.67 9.77 10.47
CA SER A 206 -14.93 10.39 10.09
C SER A 206 -16.00 9.99 11.12
N TRP A 207 -16.67 11.01 11.66
CA TRP A 207 -17.83 10.83 12.52
C TRP A 207 -19.07 11.03 11.66
N GLU A 208 -19.89 9.99 11.53
CA GLU A 208 -21.22 10.14 10.96
C GLU A 208 -22.13 10.68 12.06
N PHE A 209 -22.68 11.87 11.85
CA PHE A 209 -23.59 12.55 12.78
C PHE A 209 -25.05 12.21 12.44
N ASP A 210 -25.98 12.67 13.29
CA ASP A 210 -27.42 12.50 13.12
C ASP A 210 -27.81 11.03 12.93
N GLN A 211 -27.23 10.13 13.74
CA GLN A 211 -27.55 8.70 13.76
C GLN A 211 -28.60 8.36 14.83
N GLU A 212 -29.36 7.29 14.62
CA GLU A 212 -30.38 6.81 15.58
C GLU A 212 -29.78 5.97 16.72
N GLU A 213 -28.59 5.40 16.52
CA GLU A 213 -27.84 4.61 17.50
C GLU A 213 -26.34 4.98 17.43
N GLY A 214 -25.58 4.69 18.49
CA GLY A 214 -24.13 4.91 18.54
C GLY A 214 -23.65 5.64 19.80
N LEU A 215 -22.55 6.40 19.68
CA LEU A 215 -22.05 7.28 20.74
C LEU A 215 -22.87 8.57 20.75
N LEU A 216 -23.25 9.08 21.92
CA LEU A 216 -24.12 10.26 22.00
C LEU A 216 -23.33 11.54 21.66
N ASP A 217 -23.84 12.39 20.76
CA ASP A 217 -23.15 13.63 20.38
C ASP A 217 -23.35 14.72 21.44
N ALA A 218 -22.33 14.91 22.28
CA ALA A 218 -22.31 15.92 23.34
C ALA A 218 -22.57 17.35 22.84
N ALA A 219 -22.22 17.68 21.59
CA ALA A 219 -22.49 18.99 21.01
C ALA A 219 -23.98 19.21 20.67
N ARG A 220 -24.73 18.14 20.43
CA ARG A 220 -26.16 18.14 20.08
C ARG A 220 -27.08 17.75 21.23
N LEU A 221 -26.53 17.48 22.41
CA LEU A 221 -27.26 17.05 23.61
C LEU A 221 -28.39 18.02 24.02
N SER A 222 -28.25 19.31 23.68
CA SER A 222 -29.30 20.32 23.84
C SER A 222 -30.56 20.06 22.99
N ARG A 223 -30.45 19.43 21.81
CA ARG A 223 -31.61 19.03 20.98
C ARG A 223 -32.46 17.97 21.68
N VAL A 224 -31.85 17.03 22.41
CA VAL A 224 -32.59 16.00 23.18
C VAL A 224 -33.53 16.64 24.20
N VAL A 225 -33.10 17.75 24.83
CA VAL A 225 -33.89 18.50 25.81
C VAL A 225 -34.96 19.38 25.14
N VAL A 226 -34.61 20.04 24.02
CA VAL A 226 -35.50 21.01 23.35
C VAL A 226 -36.54 20.35 22.45
N ASN A 227 -36.23 19.22 21.83
CA ASN A 227 -37.14 18.48 20.94
C ASN A 227 -36.96 16.96 21.08
N PRO A 228 -37.61 16.33 22.09
CA PRO A 228 -37.44 14.91 22.40
C PRO A 228 -37.92 13.93 21.31
N THR A 229 -38.61 14.40 20.27
CA THR A 229 -39.10 13.55 19.16
C THR A 229 -38.09 13.35 18.03
N HIS A 230 -36.87 13.91 18.13
CA HIS A 230 -35.83 13.78 17.12
C HIS A 230 -34.81 12.69 17.52
N SER A 231 -34.90 11.51 16.90
CA SER A 231 -34.05 10.33 17.21
C SER A 231 -32.55 10.54 16.91
N LEU A 232 -32.25 11.40 15.95
CA LEU A 232 -30.92 11.62 15.36
C LEU A 232 -29.99 12.45 16.26
N SER A 233 -29.60 11.90 17.42
CA SER A 233 -28.70 12.55 18.41
C SER A 233 -27.41 11.77 18.69
N TYR A 234 -27.20 10.65 17.98
CA TYR A 234 -25.99 9.84 18.08
C TYR A 234 -25.04 10.13 16.92
N LYS A 235 -23.80 9.70 17.11
CA LYS A 235 -22.74 9.67 16.11
C LYS A 235 -22.05 8.31 16.14
N ILE A 236 -21.64 7.84 14.97
CA ILE A 236 -20.90 6.58 14.82
C ILE A 236 -19.48 6.94 14.35
N GLU A 237 -18.48 6.31 14.96
CA GLU A 237 -17.09 6.36 14.47
C GLU A 237 -17.00 5.40 13.29
N ARG A 238 -16.73 5.92 12.09
CA ARG A 238 -16.57 5.10 10.90
C ARG A 238 -15.13 4.58 10.84
N ASP A 239 -14.97 3.27 10.93
CA ASP A 239 -13.67 2.61 10.74
C ASP A 239 -13.18 2.87 9.31
N THR A 240 -11.88 3.09 9.12
CA THR A 240 -11.36 3.53 7.82
C THR A 240 -10.93 2.37 6.92
N ASP A 241 -11.58 2.27 5.76
CA ASP A 241 -11.34 1.25 4.71
C ASP A 241 -9.87 1.15 4.26
N PHE A 242 -9.07 2.19 4.52
CA PHE A 242 -7.65 2.26 4.18
C PHE A 242 -6.82 1.04 4.65
N ARG A 243 -7.17 0.43 5.79
CA ARG A 243 -6.45 -0.75 6.31
C ARG A 243 -6.67 -2.01 5.46
N ASP A 244 -7.72 -2.06 4.64
CA ASP A 244 -8.05 -3.19 3.77
C ASP A 244 -7.57 -2.97 2.33
N THR A 245 -6.36 -2.41 2.21
CA THR A 245 -5.69 -2.15 0.93
C THR A 245 -4.51 -3.10 0.71
N ILE A 246 -4.42 -3.65 -0.49
CA ILE A 246 -3.27 -4.41 -0.99
C ILE A 246 -2.66 -3.79 -2.25
N VAL A 247 -1.33 -3.68 -2.27
CA VAL A 247 -0.53 -3.25 -3.42
C VAL A 247 0.36 -4.40 -3.89
N THR A 248 0.18 -4.85 -5.13
CA THR A 248 1.08 -5.81 -5.78
C THR A 248 2.02 -5.08 -6.73
N LEU A 249 3.33 -5.18 -6.48
CA LEU A 249 4.37 -4.69 -7.37
C LEU A 249 4.74 -5.81 -8.35
N LEU A 250 4.52 -5.62 -9.65
CA LEU A 250 4.91 -6.54 -10.72
C LEU A 250 6.10 -5.96 -11.50
N ILE A 251 7.25 -6.60 -11.38
CA ILE A 251 8.52 -6.07 -11.90
C ILE A 251 8.96 -6.86 -13.14
N ASP A 252 9.24 -6.14 -14.23
CA ASP A 252 9.82 -6.72 -15.42
C ASP A 252 11.27 -7.17 -15.13
N ASN A 253 11.54 -8.44 -15.42
CA ASN A 253 12.87 -9.02 -15.39
C ASN A 253 13.36 -9.31 -16.83
N SER A 254 12.99 -8.48 -17.80
CA SER A 254 13.50 -8.45 -19.16
C SER A 254 15.00 -8.14 -19.23
N GLY A 255 15.62 -8.52 -20.35
CA GLY A 255 17.03 -8.31 -20.63
C GLY A 255 17.38 -6.86 -20.97
N SER A 256 16.40 -6.04 -21.35
CA SER A 256 16.54 -4.59 -21.52
C SER A 256 16.67 -3.89 -20.15
N MET A 257 16.08 -4.44 -19.09
CA MET A 257 16.23 -3.93 -17.72
C MET A 257 17.66 -4.09 -17.16
N ARG A 258 18.58 -4.74 -17.88
CA ARG A 258 19.93 -5.09 -17.37
C ARG A 258 20.75 -3.87 -16.96
N GLY A 259 21.38 -3.96 -15.78
CA GLY A 259 22.28 -2.94 -15.25
C GLY A 259 21.53 -1.90 -14.42
N ARG A 260 21.49 -0.65 -14.87
CA ARG A 260 20.86 0.45 -14.12
C ARG A 260 19.34 0.28 -13.94
N PRO A 261 18.53 -0.09 -14.95
CA PRO A 261 17.08 -0.12 -14.78
C PRO A 261 16.60 -1.13 -13.73
N ILE A 262 17.11 -2.36 -13.72
CA ILE A 262 16.79 -3.37 -12.71
C ILE A 262 17.27 -2.96 -11.31
N SER A 263 18.40 -2.24 -11.22
CA SER A 263 18.89 -1.68 -9.95
C SER A 263 17.89 -0.65 -9.41
N ILE A 264 17.41 0.27 -10.28
CA ILE A 264 16.35 1.22 -9.93
C ILE A 264 15.08 0.45 -9.51
N ALA A 265 14.61 -0.53 -10.28
CA ALA A 265 13.40 -1.29 -9.98
C ALA A 265 13.45 -2.03 -8.62
N ALA A 266 14.58 -2.68 -8.32
CA ALA A 266 14.78 -3.37 -7.04
C ALA A 266 14.81 -2.40 -5.86
N ILE A 267 15.43 -1.23 -6.06
CA ILE A 267 15.44 -0.11 -5.11
C ILE A 267 14.02 0.43 -4.91
N SER A 268 13.26 0.70 -5.98
CA SER A 268 11.85 1.10 -5.92
C SER A 268 11.04 0.12 -5.10
N ALA A 269 11.13 -1.17 -5.39
CA ALA A 269 10.34 -2.21 -4.75
C ALA A 269 10.64 -2.33 -3.25
N ASP A 270 11.92 -2.26 -2.85
CA ASP A 270 12.32 -2.26 -1.44
C ASP A 270 11.76 -1.03 -0.71
N ILE A 271 11.94 0.16 -1.31
CA ILE A 271 11.47 1.45 -0.76
C ILE A 271 9.96 1.45 -0.58
N LEU A 272 9.22 1.10 -1.63
CA LEU A 272 7.76 1.10 -1.65
C LEU A 272 7.19 0.10 -0.67
N ALA A 273 7.63 -1.16 -0.71
CA ALA A 273 7.11 -2.18 0.19
C ALA A 273 7.39 -1.86 1.66
N ARG A 274 8.61 -1.39 1.98
CA ARG A 274 8.98 -0.96 3.34
C ARG A 274 8.17 0.25 3.82
N THR A 275 7.75 1.12 2.90
CA THR A 275 7.00 2.35 3.22
C THR A 275 5.50 2.05 3.40
N LEU A 276 4.92 1.28 2.48
CA LEU A 276 3.52 0.87 2.51
C LEU A 276 3.22 -0.04 3.71
N GLU A 277 4.08 -1.00 4.05
CA GLU A 277 3.91 -1.83 5.26
C GLU A 277 3.91 -1.00 6.55
N ARG A 278 4.72 0.07 6.63
CA ARG A 278 4.72 0.99 7.79
C ARG A 278 3.42 1.78 7.92
N CYS A 279 2.65 1.89 6.83
CA CYS A 279 1.36 2.56 6.80
C CYS A 279 0.18 1.56 6.94
N GLY A 280 0.46 0.28 7.21
CA GLY A 280 -0.55 -0.78 7.36
C GLY A 280 -0.98 -1.47 6.07
N VAL A 281 -0.53 -1.01 4.91
CA VAL A 281 -0.92 -1.54 3.60
C VAL A 281 -0.22 -2.87 3.31
N LYS A 282 -0.97 -3.87 2.84
CA LYS A 282 -0.43 -5.18 2.45
C LYS A 282 0.35 -5.06 1.14
N THR A 283 1.51 -5.72 1.03
CA THR A 283 2.38 -5.59 -0.14
C THR A 283 2.87 -6.92 -0.68
N GLU A 284 2.65 -7.18 -1.96
CA GLU A 284 3.22 -8.32 -2.68
C GLU A 284 4.28 -7.83 -3.68
N ILE A 285 5.37 -8.59 -3.86
CA ILE A 285 6.41 -8.27 -4.85
C ILE A 285 6.63 -9.48 -5.75
N LEU A 286 6.30 -9.28 -7.02
CA LEU A 286 6.35 -10.26 -8.09
C LEU A 286 7.34 -9.83 -9.16
N GLY A 287 7.90 -10.80 -9.87
CA GLY A 287 8.70 -10.60 -11.07
C GLY A 287 8.25 -11.51 -12.20
N PHE A 288 8.55 -11.11 -13.44
CA PHE A 288 8.26 -11.93 -14.61
C PHE A 288 9.38 -11.86 -15.65
N THR A 289 9.66 -13.01 -16.26
CA THR A 289 10.55 -13.16 -17.42
C THR A 289 10.28 -14.52 -18.08
N THR A 290 11.04 -14.91 -19.09
CA THR A 290 11.01 -16.25 -19.68
C THR A 290 12.06 -17.17 -19.04
N ARG A 291 11.85 -18.49 -19.14
CA ARG A 291 12.84 -19.48 -18.67
C ARG A 291 14.10 -19.45 -19.54
N ALA A 292 13.94 -19.30 -20.85
CA ALA A 292 14.98 -19.39 -21.87
C ALA A 292 14.92 -18.22 -22.87
N TRP A 293 16.03 -17.99 -23.57
CA TRP A 293 16.12 -17.02 -24.65
C TRP A 293 15.69 -17.66 -25.98
N LYS A 294 14.89 -16.94 -26.77
CA LYS A 294 14.42 -17.30 -28.11
C LYS A 294 13.57 -18.58 -28.13
N GLY A 295 12.77 -18.77 -27.09
CA GLY A 295 11.90 -19.94 -26.90
C GLY A 295 12.49 -20.96 -25.92
N GLY A 296 11.62 -21.84 -25.43
CA GLY A 296 11.96 -22.90 -24.49
C GLY A 296 11.39 -24.26 -24.92
N GLN A 297 11.02 -25.09 -23.96
CA GLN A 297 10.47 -26.42 -24.21
C GLN A 297 9.14 -26.36 -24.99
N ALA A 298 8.37 -25.28 -24.86
CA ALA A 298 7.19 -25.04 -25.71
C ALA A 298 7.55 -24.91 -27.20
N ARG A 299 8.68 -24.28 -27.54
CA ARG A 299 9.20 -24.19 -28.92
C ARG A 299 9.65 -25.55 -29.43
N ASP A 300 10.40 -26.30 -28.62
CA ASP A 300 10.91 -27.62 -29.00
C ASP A 300 9.78 -28.63 -29.22
N GLN A 301 8.76 -28.61 -28.36
CA GLN A 301 7.53 -29.39 -28.54
C GLN A 301 6.81 -29.00 -29.84
N TRP A 302 6.64 -27.71 -30.12
CA TRP A 302 6.03 -27.23 -31.38
C TRP A 302 6.81 -27.66 -32.63
N LEU A 303 8.15 -27.69 -32.56
CA LEU A 303 9.00 -28.20 -33.62
C LEU A 303 8.83 -29.72 -33.82
N ALA A 304 8.72 -30.48 -32.73
CA ALA A 304 8.49 -31.93 -32.74
C ALA A 304 7.10 -32.30 -33.29
N ASP A 305 6.07 -31.51 -32.97
CA ASP A 305 4.68 -31.70 -33.40
C ASP A 305 4.42 -31.26 -34.86
N GLY A 306 5.48 -31.05 -35.65
CA GLY A 306 5.39 -30.78 -37.09
C GLY A 306 5.06 -29.33 -37.44
N ARG A 307 5.29 -28.38 -36.51
CA ARG A 307 5.07 -26.93 -36.69
C ARG A 307 3.62 -26.55 -37.09
N PRO A 308 2.60 -26.91 -36.29
CA PRO A 308 1.22 -26.49 -36.54
C PRO A 308 1.12 -24.96 -36.67
N ALA A 309 0.30 -24.51 -37.62
CA ALA A 309 0.13 -23.08 -37.93
C ALA A 309 -0.57 -22.32 -36.80
N ARG A 310 -0.22 -21.04 -36.62
CA ARG A 310 -0.72 -20.14 -35.56
C ARG A 310 -0.57 -20.76 -34.14
N PRO A 311 0.65 -21.10 -33.72
CA PRO A 311 0.85 -21.74 -32.42
C PRO A 311 0.61 -20.80 -31.23
N GLY A 312 0.64 -19.48 -31.44
CA GLY A 312 0.62 -18.50 -30.35
C GLY A 312 1.98 -18.42 -29.65
N ARG A 313 2.00 -18.23 -28.32
CA ARG A 313 3.25 -18.17 -27.54
C ARG A 313 4.05 -19.47 -27.61
N LEU A 314 5.36 -19.34 -27.83
CA LEU A 314 6.32 -20.45 -27.92
C LEU A 314 7.46 -20.42 -26.89
N ASN A 315 7.49 -19.48 -25.94
CA ASN A 315 8.49 -19.46 -24.87
C ASN A 315 7.85 -19.78 -23.52
N ASP A 316 8.62 -20.42 -22.64
CA ASP A 316 8.17 -20.86 -21.32
C ASP A 316 8.24 -19.67 -20.33
N LEU A 317 7.19 -19.44 -19.55
CA LEU A 317 7.17 -18.36 -18.56
C LEU A 317 7.93 -18.73 -17.28
N ARG A 318 8.55 -17.72 -16.67
CA ARG A 318 9.08 -17.75 -15.31
C ARG A 318 8.49 -16.58 -14.53
N HIS A 319 7.56 -16.91 -13.65
CA HIS A 319 6.99 -15.99 -12.69
C HIS A 319 7.68 -16.16 -11.33
N ILE A 320 8.07 -15.06 -10.70
CA ILE A 320 8.93 -15.05 -9.52
C ILE A 320 8.17 -14.38 -8.38
N VAL A 321 8.08 -15.05 -7.22
CA VAL A 321 7.56 -14.44 -5.99
C VAL A 321 8.75 -14.02 -5.14
N TYR A 322 8.99 -12.70 -5.06
CA TYR A 322 10.05 -12.13 -4.21
C TYR A 322 9.59 -11.93 -2.77
N LYS A 323 8.32 -11.57 -2.57
CA LYS A 323 7.66 -11.34 -1.29
C LYS A 323 6.19 -11.67 -1.45
N ARG A 324 5.60 -12.44 -0.53
CA ARG A 324 4.13 -12.66 -0.48
C ARG A 324 3.43 -11.51 0.27
N ALA A 325 2.14 -11.27 -0.03
CA ALA A 325 1.33 -10.25 0.65
C ALA A 325 1.36 -10.36 2.20
N ASP A 326 1.26 -11.59 2.72
CA ASP A 326 1.23 -11.89 4.16
C ASP A 326 2.63 -12.08 4.79
N GLU A 327 3.69 -12.00 4.00
CA GLU A 327 5.06 -12.13 4.46
C GLU A 327 5.64 -10.75 4.79
N PRO A 328 6.05 -10.45 6.04
CA PRO A 328 6.64 -9.16 6.38
C PRO A 328 7.93 -8.90 5.59
N TRP A 329 8.14 -7.65 5.14
CA TRP A 329 9.33 -7.25 4.36
C TRP A 329 10.65 -7.72 4.98
N ARG A 330 10.76 -7.74 6.33
CA ARG A 330 11.97 -8.20 7.04
C ARG A 330 12.39 -9.63 6.68
N ARG A 331 11.45 -10.52 6.36
CA ARG A 331 11.73 -11.91 5.94
C ARG A 331 12.10 -11.97 4.45
N ALA A 332 11.29 -11.33 3.61
CA ALA A 332 11.50 -11.31 2.16
C ALA A 332 12.73 -10.48 1.71
N ARG A 333 13.28 -9.62 2.58
CA ARG A 333 14.38 -8.69 2.30
C ARG A 333 15.56 -9.31 1.56
N LYS A 334 16.00 -10.52 1.97
CA LYS A 334 17.10 -11.25 1.29
C LYS A 334 16.73 -11.62 -0.15
N GLY A 335 15.49 -12.07 -0.36
CA GLY A 335 14.95 -12.48 -1.66
C GLY A 335 15.01 -11.37 -2.71
N LEU A 336 14.83 -10.11 -2.33
CA LEU A 336 14.94 -8.97 -3.27
C LEU A 336 16.33 -8.85 -3.93
N GLY A 337 17.40 -9.29 -3.25
CA GLY A 337 18.74 -9.33 -3.83
C GLY A 337 18.80 -10.18 -5.12
N ARG A 338 17.92 -11.18 -5.27
CA ARG A 338 17.87 -12.06 -6.45
C ARG A 338 17.69 -11.29 -7.77
N MET A 339 17.07 -10.11 -7.77
CA MET A 339 16.95 -9.25 -8.96
C MET A 339 18.32 -8.86 -9.56
N MET A 340 19.37 -8.81 -8.74
CA MET A 340 20.72 -8.40 -9.15
C MET A 340 21.54 -9.54 -9.77
N ARG A 341 21.04 -10.78 -9.81
CA ARG A 341 21.82 -11.93 -10.31
C ARG A 341 21.90 -11.95 -11.84
N GLU A 342 23.11 -12.13 -12.36
CA GLU A 342 23.35 -12.39 -13.78
C GLU A 342 22.59 -13.62 -14.30
N GLY A 343 22.19 -13.58 -15.58
CA GLY A 343 21.47 -14.67 -16.24
C GLY A 343 20.02 -14.87 -15.79
N LEU A 344 19.52 -14.11 -14.80
CA LEU A 344 18.09 -14.06 -14.50
C LEU A 344 17.31 -13.50 -15.70
N LEU A 345 17.76 -12.33 -16.18
CA LEU A 345 17.03 -11.45 -17.09
C LEU A 345 16.99 -11.97 -18.56
N LYS A 346 15.78 -12.14 -19.13
CA LYS A 346 15.56 -12.71 -20.49
C LYS A 346 14.51 -11.95 -21.32
N GLU A 347 13.54 -12.65 -21.91
CA GLU A 347 12.45 -12.05 -22.68
C GLU A 347 11.24 -11.78 -21.76
N ASN A 348 10.28 -11.00 -22.25
CA ASN A 348 9.10 -10.56 -21.50
C ASN A 348 7.80 -10.78 -22.30
N ILE A 349 6.77 -11.21 -21.57
CA ILE A 349 5.43 -11.52 -22.10
C ILE A 349 4.40 -10.91 -21.13
N ASP A 350 4.43 -9.58 -21.09
CA ASP A 350 3.77 -8.70 -20.11
C ASP A 350 2.26 -8.98 -19.96
N GLY A 351 1.57 -9.31 -21.05
CA GLY A 351 0.14 -9.62 -21.01
C GLY A 351 -0.20 -10.84 -20.14
N GLU A 352 0.60 -11.92 -20.19
CA GLU A 352 0.40 -13.07 -19.28
C GLU A 352 0.87 -12.78 -17.86
N ALA A 353 1.90 -11.95 -17.68
CA ALA A 353 2.37 -11.53 -16.36
C ALA A 353 1.33 -10.65 -15.62
N LEU A 354 0.70 -9.71 -16.34
CA LEU A 354 -0.42 -8.90 -15.85
C LEU A 354 -1.61 -9.75 -15.43
N LEU A 355 -2.05 -10.69 -16.29
CA LEU A 355 -3.13 -11.62 -15.95
C LEU A 355 -2.76 -12.47 -14.73
N TRP A 356 -1.53 -12.97 -14.64
CA TRP A 356 -1.06 -13.73 -13.48
C TRP A 356 -1.10 -12.92 -12.19
N ALA A 357 -0.56 -11.70 -12.17
CA ALA A 357 -0.59 -10.82 -11.01
C ALA A 357 -2.03 -10.40 -10.63
N HIS A 358 -2.86 -10.09 -11.64
CA HIS A 358 -4.27 -9.77 -11.47
C HIS A 358 -5.08 -10.92 -10.84
N HIS A 359 -4.91 -12.15 -11.33
CA HIS A 359 -5.60 -13.32 -10.79
C HIS A 359 -5.20 -13.60 -9.34
N ARG A 360 -3.94 -13.37 -8.97
CA ARG A 360 -3.49 -13.45 -7.57
C ARG A 360 -4.19 -12.39 -6.71
N LEU A 361 -4.32 -11.17 -7.24
CA LEU A 361 -4.88 -10.03 -6.54
C LEU A 361 -6.40 -10.08 -6.38
N ILE A 362 -7.15 -10.63 -7.36
CA ILE A 362 -8.60 -10.89 -7.20
C ILE A 362 -8.87 -12.01 -6.18
N ALA A 363 -7.97 -12.97 -6.02
CA ALA A 363 -8.11 -14.04 -5.01
C ALA A 363 -7.88 -13.56 -3.55
N ARG A 364 -7.60 -12.28 -3.34
CA ARG A 364 -7.34 -11.66 -2.03
C ARG A 364 -8.61 -11.09 -1.41
N PRO A 365 -8.81 -11.21 -0.08
CA PRO A 365 -9.97 -10.63 0.60
C PRO A 365 -10.00 -9.10 0.51
N GLU A 366 -8.83 -8.44 0.60
CA GLU A 366 -8.69 -6.99 0.69
C GLU A 366 -9.51 -6.23 -0.36
N GLU A 367 -10.43 -5.37 0.07
CA GLU A 367 -11.36 -4.62 -0.80
C GLU A 367 -10.62 -3.79 -1.85
N ARG A 368 -9.64 -2.98 -1.41
CA ARG A 368 -8.90 -2.09 -2.31
C ARG A 368 -7.66 -2.79 -2.87
N ARG A 369 -7.63 -2.94 -4.20
CA ARG A 369 -6.67 -3.79 -4.93
C ARG A 369 -5.91 -2.98 -5.97
N ILE A 370 -4.62 -2.70 -5.72
CA ILE A 370 -3.76 -1.93 -6.63
C ILE A 370 -2.69 -2.84 -7.24
N LEU A 371 -2.63 -2.92 -8.56
CA LEU A 371 -1.57 -3.57 -9.33
C LEU A 371 -0.65 -2.50 -9.93
N MET A 372 0.58 -2.44 -9.45
CA MET A 372 1.61 -1.51 -9.91
C MET A 372 2.68 -2.24 -10.71
N VAL A 373 2.83 -1.88 -11.98
CA VAL A 373 3.78 -2.48 -12.92
C VAL A 373 5.04 -1.64 -12.99
N ILE A 374 6.22 -2.26 -12.97
CA ILE A 374 7.51 -1.61 -13.18
C ILE A 374 8.15 -2.25 -14.41
N SER A 375 8.22 -1.53 -15.53
CA SER A 375 8.71 -2.06 -16.82
C SER A 375 9.49 -0.99 -17.59
N ASP A 376 10.31 -1.42 -18.56
CA ASP A 376 11.03 -0.58 -19.51
C ASP A 376 10.38 -0.56 -20.91
N GLY A 377 9.21 -1.17 -21.12
CA GLY A 377 8.35 -0.77 -22.23
C GLY A 377 7.44 -1.82 -22.85
N ALA A 378 7.94 -2.52 -23.87
CA ALA A 378 7.13 -3.31 -24.80
C ALA A 378 7.46 -4.80 -24.71
N PRO A 379 6.49 -5.71 -24.93
CA PRO A 379 6.69 -7.14 -24.80
C PRO A 379 7.47 -7.69 -26.01
N VAL A 380 8.58 -8.37 -25.75
CA VAL A 380 9.48 -8.95 -26.75
C VAL A 380 9.82 -10.39 -26.40
N ASP A 381 9.38 -11.31 -27.26
CA ASP A 381 9.83 -12.70 -27.33
C ASP A 381 10.08 -13.10 -28.79
N ASP A 382 11.34 -13.31 -29.17
CA ASP A 382 11.77 -13.60 -30.55
C ASP A 382 11.05 -14.84 -31.10
N SER A 383 10.84 -15.86 -30.27
CA SER A 383 10.24 -17.13 -30.69
C SER A 383 8.80 -16.93 -31.14
N THR A 384 7.99 -16.31 -30.28
CA THR A 384 6.58 -16.04 -30.53
C THR A 384 6.40 -15.04 -31.67
N LEU A 385 7.21 -13.98 -31.73
CA LEU A 385 7.12 -12.97 -32.78
C LEU A 385 7.58 -13.50 -34.15
N SER A 386 8.47 -14.50 -34.22
CA SER A 386 8.94 -15.08 -35.49
C SER A 386 7.90 -15.92 -36.25
N VAL A 387 6.82 -16.36 -35.59
CA VAL A 387 5.81 -17.27 -36.18
C VAL A 387 4.37 -16.72 -36.12
N ASN A 388 4.16 -15.56 -35.50
CA ASN A 388 2.89 -14.85 -35.43
C ASN A 388 3.02 -13.46 -36.09
N SER A 389 1.98 -12.62 -36.04
CA SER A 389 2.11 -11.23 -36.48
C SER A 389 3.05 -10.44 -35.55
N GLY A 390 3.85 -9.50 -36.07
CA GLY A 390 4.78 -8.70 -35.26
C GLY A 390 4.12 -7.88 -34.13
N SER A 391 2.81 -7.61 -34.20
CA SER A 391 2.03 -6.97 -33.13
C SER A 391 1.28 -7.94 -32.21
N TYR A 392 1.57 -9.25 -32.25
CA TYR A 392 0.81 -10.27 -31.51
C TYR A 392 0.88 -10.07 -29.99
N LEU A 393 2.08 -9.88 -29.44
CA LEU A 393 2.28 -9.64 -28.01
C LEU A 393 1.78 -8.25 -27.58
N GLU A 394 2.01 -7.22 -28.39
CA GLU A 394 1.54 -5.85 -28.10
C GLU A 394 0.00 -5.78 -28.08
N LYS A 395 -0.68 -6.45 -29.02
CA LYS A 395 -2.14 -6.55 -29.03
C LYS A 395 -2.66 -7.22 -27.77
N HIS A 396 -2.04 -8.33 -27.36
CA HIS A 396 -2.42 -9.01 -26.12
C HIS A 396 -2.23 -8.10 -24.90
N LEU A 397 -1.08 -7.43 -24.77
CA LEU A 397 -0.83 -6.48 -23.70
C LEU A 397 -1.89 -5.37 -23.65
N ARG A 398 -2.18 -4.72 -24.79
CA ARG A 398 -3.21 -3.68 -24.89
C ARG A 398 -4.61 -4.20 -24.53
N GLN A 399 -4.95 -5.41 -24.97
CA GLN A 399 -6.24 -6.04 -24.65
C GLN A 399 -6.36 -6.34 -23.14
N VAL A 400 -5.29 -6.82 -22.50
CA VAL A 400 -5.25 -7.09 -21.06
C VAL A 400 -5.34 -5.80 -20.25
N ILE A 401 -4.53 -4.79 -20.58
CA ILE A 401 -4.55 -3.48 -19.88
C ILE A 401 -5.95 -2.86 -19.97
N HIS A 402 -6.50 -2.73 -21.18
CA HIS A 402 -7.84 -2.18 -21.38
C HIS A 402 -8.92 -2.97 -20.62
N TRP A 403 -8.79 -4.29 -20.55
CA TRP A 403 -9.71 -5.12 -19.77
C TRP A 403 -9.61 -4.87 -18.26
N ILE A 404 -8.39 -4.76 -17.71
CA ILE A 404 -8.21 -4.43 -16.30
C ILE A 404 -8.81 -3.04 -16.04
N GLU A 405 -8.37 -2.02 -16.77
CA GLU A 405 -8.82 -0.62 -16.59
C GLU A 405 -10.33 -0.43 -16.75
N ALA A 406 -10.98 -1.14 -17.68
CA ALA A 406 -12.40 -0.94 -17.99
C ALA A 406 -13.39 -1.92 -17.34
N ARG A 407 -12.92 -3.05 -16.77
CA ARG A 407 -13.82 -4.09 -16.23
C ARG A 407 -13.42 -4.71 -14.90
N SER A 408 -12.17 -4.53 -14.46
CA SER A 408 -11.69 -5.11 -13.20
C SER A 408 -11.98 -4.17 -12.02
N PRO A 409 -12.16 -4.69 -10.78
CA PRO A 409 -12.06 -3.87 -9.58
C PRO A 409 -10.62 -3.41 -9.28
N VAL A 410 -9.62 -4.08 -9.87
CA VAL A 410 -8.19 -3.78 -9.65
C VAL A 410 -7.79 -2.48 -10.33
N GLU A 411 -7.24 -1.55 -9.56
CA GLU A 411 -6.59 -0.34 -10.07
C GLU A 411 -5.24 -0.68 -10.69
N LEU A 412 -5.00 -0.25 -11.93
CA LEU A 412 -3.75 -0.51 -12.65
C LEU A 412 -2.92 0.76 -12.76
N VAL A 413 -1.63 0.65 -12.42
CA VAL A 413 -0.66 1.76 -12.43
C VAL A 413 0.65 1.27 -13.04
N ALA A 414 1.34 2.11 -13.80
CA ALA A 414 2.64 1.75 -14.38
C ALA A 414 3.75 2.76 -14.06
N ILE A 415 4.96 2.23 -13.89
CA ILE A 415 6.21 2.97 -13.72
C ILE A 415 7.14 2.56 -14.87
N GLY A 416 7.36 3.48 -15.80
CA GLY A 416 8.31 3.34 -16.88
C GLY A 416 9.71 3.71 -16.41
N ILE A 417 10.65 2.76 -16.35
CA ILE A 417 12.05 3.06 -16.01
C ILE A 417 12.83 3.34 -17.28
N GLY A 418 13.29 4.59 -17.45
CA GLY A 418 14.02 5.05 -18.63
C GLY A 418 13.19 5.18 -19.92
N HIS A 419 11.92 4.75 -19.90
CA HIS A 419 11.06 4.62 -21.07
C HIS A 419 9.63 5.08 -20.78
N ASP A 420 9.00 5.70 -21.76
CA ASP A 420 7.60 6.12 -21.66
C ASP A 420 6.63 4.94 -21.86
N VAL A 421 5.81 4.70 -20.82
CA VAL A 421 4.78 3.66 -20.76
C VAL A 421 3.34 4.21 -20.83
N THR A 422 3.16 5.53 -20.91
CA THR A 422 1.83 6.18 -21.08
C THR A 422 1.12 5.74 -22.37
N ARG A 423 1.90 5.32 -23.38
CA ARG A 423 1.42 4.68 -24.62
C ARG A 423 0.64 3.38 -24.42
N TYR A 424 0.68 2.79 -23.21
CA TYR A 424 0.01 1.54 -22.86
C TYR A 424 -0.97 1.70 -21.69
N TYR A 425 -0.58 2.39 -20.62
CA TYR A 425 -1.34 2.49 -19.37
C TYR A 425 -1.86 3.90 -19.14
N ALA A 426 -3.11 4.05 -18.69
CA ALA A 426 -3.73 5.35 -18.44
C ALA A 426 -3.13 6.08 -17.22
N LYS A 427 -2.90 5.36 -16.11
CA LYS A 427 -2.20 5.87 -14.92
C LYS A 427 -0.72 5.45 -14.98
N ALA A 428 0.15 6.34 -15.49
CA ALA A 428 1.56 6.03 -15.75
C ALA A 428 2.53 7.14 -15.34
N VAL A 429 3.70 6.76 -14.82
CA VAL A 429 4.79 7.65 -14.41
C VAL A 429 6.09 7.19 -15.07
N THR A 430 6.88 8.11 -15.61
CA THR A 430 8.21 7.79 -16.16
C THR A 430 9.31 8.28 -15.22
N ILE A 431 10.29 7.42 -14.95
CA ILE A 431 11.36 7.64 -13.97
C ILE A 431 12.71 7.35 -14.61
N MET A 432 13.61 8.34 -14.59
CA MET A 432 14.97 8.20 -15.13
C MET A 432 16.00 7.82 -14.06
N ASP A 433 15.72 8.13 -12.79
CA ASP A 433 16.63 7.87 -11.67
C ASP A 433 15.91 7.45 -10.39
N ALA A 434 16.61 6.70 -9.53
CA ALA A 434 16.08 6.25 -8.25
C ALA A 434 15.82 7.43 -7.28
N GLU A 435 16.48 8.58 -7.46
CA GLU A 435 16.17 9.80 -6.70
C GLU A 435 14.82 10.40 -7.09
N GLN A 436 14.35 10.20 -8.32
CA GLN A 436 13.05 10.68 -8.81
C GLN A 436 11.87 9.81 -8.33
N LEU A 437 12.15 8.58 -7.85
CA LEU A 437 11.23 7.84 -6.97
C LEU A 437 10.90 8.62 -5.68
N GLY A 438 11.67 9.69 -5.41
CA GLY A 438 11.38 10.72 -4.43
C GLY A 438 10.01 11.37 -4.58
N GLY A 439 10.01 12.61 -5.09
CA GLY A 439 8.80 13.43 -5.17
C GLY A 439 7.70 12.78 -6.02
N THR A 440 8.05 12.36 -7.23
CA THR A 440 7.10 11.91 -8.26
C THR A 440 6.25 10.72 -7.82
N MET A 441 6.87 9.71 -7.22
CA MET A 441 6.13 8.53 -6.75
C MET A 441 5.31 8.80 -5.51
N VAL A 442 5.75 9.67 -4.57
CA VAL A 442 4.90 10.00 -3.42
C VAL A 442 3.72 10.86 -3.83
N GLU A 443 3.86 11.76 -4.79
CA GLU A 443 2.73 12.57 -5.27
C GLU A 443 1.75 11.73 -6.10
N GLN A 444 2.24 10.79 -6.90
CA GLN A 444 1.39 9.87 -7.67
C GLN A 444 0.79 8.75 -6.80
N LEU A 445 1.49 8.24 -5.79
CA LEU A 445 0.91 7.32 -4.79
C LEU A 445 -0.08 8.04 -3.87
N ALA A 446 0.23 9.25 -3.42
CA ALA A 446 -0.72 10.02 -2.63
C ALA A 446 -1.99 10.30 -3.45
N GLY A 447 -1.86 10.75 -4.70
CA GLY A 447 -3.00 10.92 -5.62
C GLY A 447 -3.64 9.62 -6.13
N LEU A 448 -3.07 8.45 -5.80
CA LEU A 448 -3.79 7.18 -5.91
C LEU A 448 -4.62 6.92 -4.66
N PHE A 449 -4.12 7.25 -3.47
CA PHE A 449 -4.85 7.05 -2.22
C PHE A 449 -5.82 8.17 -1.87
N ASP A 450 -5.66 9.38 -2.43
CA ASP A 450 -6.67 10.43 -2.41
C ASP A 450 -7.88 9.94 -3.23
N ASP A 451 -9.05 9.84 -2.62
CA ASP A 451 -10.30 9.50 -3.33
C ASP A 451 -10.78 10.70 -4.17
N ASP A 452 -11.44 10.42 -5.31
CA ASP A 452 -12.16 11.41 -6.13
C ASP A 452 -13.51 11.79 -5.48
#